data_AF-A0A1E1F4U7-F1
#
_entry.id   AF-A0A1E1F4U7-F1
#
_cell.length_a   1.000
_cell.length_b   1.000
_cell.length_c   1.000
_cell.angle_alpha   90.00
_cell.angle_beta   90.00
_cell.angle_gamma   90.00
#
_symmetry.space_group_name_H-M   'P 1'
#
loop_
_entity.id
_entity.type
_entity.pdbx_description
1 polymer ?
#
loop_
_entity_poly.entity_id
_entity_poly.type
_entity_poly.pdbx_seq_one_letter_code
_entity_poly.pdbx_strand_id
1 'polypeptide(L)'
;MLEVWQLLKTDIAKTSKSGEAASLVLNELAELHFTIWDALFEDKILPAAEIRHAISTAVESHAALDINLKLFDLVGRLALRGLWLVWQLSPASGPVVLTNDYLNTLPALVSDTTRASLNQIDRLIEAMMAIVSNNRALLSPIGDWQAIDIGLAFTLLACRPGAHGAIDQWAEELAKHSMFAFKAHGRYPITSRSYWDLVDHPSERSDEYRTASTEGSILYPLLALWAAARGEQALFDEIAKFSEDGLAHCTFQTWLPDEDSEDNLYLNRDSHGAALAGIPVTEGTHDALDFILAEAKTNKHYDQLTAVKLGHWPIVLTACRAHRLPVPPQVWRDLLPHVTRPAREPVPPPDDGAPEPPDAGPEDAR
;
A
#
# COMPACT_ATOMS: atom_id res chain seq x y z
N MET A 1 -19.21 7.63 -8.45
CA MET A 1 -19.34 6.68 -7.32
C MET A 1 -19.47 7.41 -5.98
N LEU A 2 -18.48 8.20 -5.54
CA LEU A 2 -18.53 8.90 -4.25
C LEU A 2 -19.72 9.85 -4.08
N GLU A 3 -20.08 10.61 -5.12
CA GLU A 3 -21.27 11.47 -5.09
C GLU A 3 -22.57 10.68 -4.91
N VAL A 4 -22.71 9.56 -5.64
CA VAL A 4 -23.88 8.69 -5.54
C VAL A 4 -23.95 8.03 -4.17
N TRP A 5 -22.81 7.63 -3.61
CA TRP A 5 -22.75 7.16 -2.23
C TRP A 5 -23.29 8.23 -1.27
N GLN A 6 -22.79 9.47 -1.35
CA GLN A 6 -23.25 10.54 -0.47
C GLN A 6 -24.76 10.80 -0.59
N LEU A 7 -25.32 10.70 -1.80
CA LEU A 7 -26.75 10.89 -2.04
C LEU A 7 -27.61 9.73 -1.50
N LEU A 8 -27.12 8.49 -1.61
CA LEU A 8 -27.93 7.30 -1.35
C LEU A 8 -27.64 6.61 -0.01
N LYS A 9 -26.56 6.96 0.71
CA LYS A 9 -26.11 6.25 1.92
C LYS A 9 -27.21 6.08 2.99
N THR A 10 -28.10 7.06 3.13
CA THR A 10 -29.22 7.01 4.08
C THR A 10 -30.35 6.09 3.64
N ASP A 11 -30.57 5.93 2.34
CA ASP A 11 -31.57 5.02 1.79
C ASP A 11 -31.07 3.59 1.72
N ILE A 12 -29.78 3.39 1.39
CA ILE A 12 -29.11 2.07 1.41
C ILE A 12 -29.19 1.45 2.82
N ALA A 13 -29.12 2.27 3.88
CA ALA A 13 -29.27 1.80 5.26
C ALA A 13 -30.69 1.27 5.60
N LYS A 14 -31.70 1.50 4.75
CA LYS A 14 -33.09 1.09 5.00
C LYS A 14 -33.40 -0.24 4.32
N THR A 15 -34.11 -1.12 5.01
CA THR A 15 -34.64 -2.39 4.44
C THR A 15 -35.91 -2.24 3.59
N SER A 16 -36.20 -1.02 3.14
CA SER A 16 -37.38 -0.70 2.33
C SER A 16 -37.13 -0.99 0.85
N LYS A 17 -38.21 -1.08 0.03
CA LYS A 17 -38.09 -1.13 -1.44
C LYS A 17 -37.23 0.01 -2.02
N SER A 18 -37.27 1.19 -1.39
CA SER A 18 -36.43 2.33 -1.76
C SER A 18 -34.96 2.07 -1.50
N GLY A 19 -34.62 1.35 -0.42
CA GLY A 19 -33.25 0.97 -0.08
C GLY A 19 -32.71 -0.15 -0.96
N GLU A 20 -33.55 -1.12 -1.33
CA GLU A 20 -33.22 -2.11 -2.36
C GLU A 20 -32.91 -1.43 -3.70
N ALA A 21 -33.75 -0.48 -4.13
CA ALA A 21 -33.52 0.29 -5.35
C ALA A 21 -32.23 1.14 -5.27
N ALA A 22 -31.97 1.79 -4.13
CA ALA A 22 -30.74 2.56 -3.92
C ALA A 22 -29.48 1.69 -3.96
N SER A 23 -29.54 0.49 -3.36
CA SER A 23 -28.45 -0.49 -3.39
C SER A 23 -28.19 -1.01 -4.81
N LEU A 24 -29.27 -1.26 -5.58
CA LEU A 24 -29.17 -1.64 -6.98
C LEU A 24 -28.49 -0.53 -7.80
N VAL A 25 -28.88 0.74 -7.62
CA VAL A 25 -28.24 1.87 -8.32
C VAL A 25 -26.74 1.95 -8.01
N LEU A 26 -26.34 1.77 -6.74
CA LEU A 26 -24.93 1.74 -6.38
C LEU A 26 -24.19 0.58 -7.05
N ASN A 27 -24.80 -0.60 -7.09
CA ASN A 27 -24.22 -1.78 -7.73
C ASN A 27 -24.02 -1.56 -9.23
N GLU A 28 -25.05 -1.10 -9.95
CA GLU A 28 -24.96 -0.81 -11.39
C GLU A 28 -23.89 0.25 -11.69
N LEU A 29 -23.74 1.25 -10.81
CA LEU A 29 -22.68 2.25 -10.95
C LEU A 29 -21.28 1.66 -10.72
N ALA A 30 -21.13 0.73 -9.77
CA ALA A 30 -19.88 0.03 -9.54
C ALA A 30 -19.53 -0.86 -10.74
N GLU A 31 -20.49 -1.62 -11.26
CA GLU A 31 -20.32 -2.44 -12.46
C GLU A 31 -19.96 -1.60 -13.70
N LEU A 32 -20.59 -0.43 -13.88
CA LEU A 32 -20.19 0.50 -14.94
C LEU A 32 -18.75 1.01 -14.74
N HIS A 33 -18.38 1.37 -13.50
CA HIS A 33 -17.02 1.79 -13.19
C HIS A 33 -16.00 0.69 -13.50
N PHE A 34 -16.33 -0.56 -13.18
CA PHE A 34 -15.50 -1.72 -13.48
C PHE A 34 -15.43 -2.01 -14.97
N THR A 35 -16.53 -1.89 -15.71
CA THR A 35 -16.53 -2.05 -17.17
C THR A 35 -15.61 -1.01 -17.85
N ILE A 36 -15.66 0.24 -17.40
CA ILE A 36 -14.75 1.30 -17.89
C ILE A 36 -13.30 0.97 -17.52
N TRP A 37 -13.10 0.46 -16.30
CA TRP A 37 -11.79 0.03 -15.85
C TRP A 37 -11.25 -1.11 -16.72
N ASP A 38 -12.05 -2.14 -17.00
CA ASP A 38 -11.65 -3.29 -17.82
C ASP A 38 -11.26 -2.84 -19.24
N ALA A 39 -12.08 -1.98 -19.86
CA ALA A 39 -11.78 -1.43 -21.19
C ALA A 39 -10.45 -0.64 -21.28
N LEU A 40 -9.98 -0.07 -20.17
CA LEU A 40 -8.68 0.61 -20.12
C LEU A 40 -7.57 -0.36 -19.68
N PHE A 41 -7.77 -1.08 -18.59
CA PHE A 41 -6.73 -1.86 -17.96
C PHE A 41 -6.59 -3.23 -18.59
N GLU A 42 -7.65 -4.04 -18.64
CA GLU A 42 -7.62 -5.38 -19.22
C GLU A 42 -7.24 -5.33 -20.71
N ASP A 43 -7.83 -4.39 -21.46
CA ASP A 43 -7.66 -4.38 -22.91
C ASP A 43 -6.40 -3.63 -23.38
N LYS A 44 -5.89 -2.66 -22.62
CA LYS A 44 -4.81 -1.75 -23.08
C LYS A 44 -3.55 -1.78 -22.24
N ILE A 45 -3.68 -1.82 -20.91
CA ILE A 45 -2.52 -1.67 -20.00
C ILE A 45 -1.92 -3.02 -19.64
N LEU A 46 -2.72 -3.95 -19.11
CA LEU A 46 -2.27 -5.24 -18.61
C LEU A 46 -1.56 -6.10 -19.69
N PRO A 47 -1.95 -6.08 -20.98
CA PRO A 47 -1.22 -6.83 -22.01
C PRO A 47 0.23 -6.38 -22.20
N ALA A 48 0.58 -5.17 -21.75
CA ALA A 48 1.93 -4.61 -21.81
C ALA A 48 2.69 -4.66 -20.46
N ALA A 49 2.11 -5.25 -19.41
CA ALA A 49 2.67 -5.26 -18.06
C ALA A 49 4.06 -5.92 -17.98
N GLU A 50 4.27 -6.99 -18.75
CA GLU A 50 5.53 -7.74 -18.79
C GLU A 50 6.58 -7.14 -19.74
N ILE A 51 6.19 -6.15 -20.56
CA ILE A 51 7.09 -5.55 -21.54
C ILE A 51 7.82 -4.39 -20.89
N ARG A 52 9.14 -4.57 -20.73
CA ARG A 52 10.03 -3.56 -20.14
C ARG A 52 9.84 -2.19 -20.79
N HIS A 53 9.53 -1.18 -19.97
CA HIS A 53 9.31 0.21 -20.35
C HIS A 53 8.14 0.49 -21.32
N ALA A 54 7.30 -0.50 -21.67
CA ALA A 54 6.18 -0.27 -22.58
C ALA A 54 5.18 0.74 -22.00
N ILE A 55 4.80 0.56 -20.74
CA ILE A 55 3.83 1.43 -20.07
C ILE A 55 4.42 2.82 -19.81
N SER A 56 5.69 2.92 -19.38
CA SER A 56 6.34 4.23 -19.25
C SER A 56 6.42 4.98 -20.58
N THR A 57 6.64 4.27 -21.69
CA THR A 57 6.69 4.87 -23.03
C THR A 57 5.30 5.33 -23.48
N ALA A 58 4.25 4.57 -23.15
CA ALA A 58 2.87 4.90 -23.48
C ALA A 58 2.30 6.12 -22.73
N VAL A 59 3.02 6.68 -21.76
CA VAL A 59 2.68 7.98 -21.15
C VAL A 59 2.86 9.13 -22.15
N GLU A 60 3.66 8.94 -23.20
CA GLU A 60 3.91 9.93 -24.26
C GLU A 60 4.39 11.30 -23.75
N SER A 61 5.12 11.31 -22.62
CA SER A 61 5.81 12.51 -22.14
C SER A 61 7.32 12.35 -22.20
N HIS A 62 8.00 13.45 -22.52
CA HIS A 62 9.45 13.54 -22.46
C HIS A 62 9.96 13.88 -21.04
N ALA A 63 9.08 14.26 -20.12
CA ALA A 63 9.43 14.58 -18.74
C ALA A 63 9.35 13.33 -17.86
N ALA A 64 10.48 12.98 -17.21
CA ALA A 64 10.53 11.87 -16.25
C ALA A 64 9.55 12.05 -15.08
N LEU A 65 9.22 13.29 -14.73
CA LEU A 65 8.20 13.62 -13.73
C LEU A 65 6.82 13.10 -14.14
N ASP A 66 6.38 13.41 -15.36
CA ASP A 66 5.05 13.01 -15.83
C ASP A 66 4.90 11.49 -15.85
N ILE A 67 5.96 10.80 -16.29
CA ILE A 67 6.03 9.34 -16.28
C ILE A 67 5.91 8.82 -14.84
N ASN A 68 6.67 9.37 -13.91
CA ASN A 68 6.61 8.98 -12.49
C ASN A 68 5.20 9.17 -11.91
N LEU A 69 4.65 10.38 -12.02
CA LEU A 69 3.31 10.70 -11.52
C LEU A 69 2.25 9.78 -12.12
N LYS A 70 2.35 9.51 -13.43
CA LYS A 70 1.37 8.68 -14.12
C LYS A 70 1.46 7.21 -13.73
N LEU A 71 2.67 6.68 -13.52
CA LEU A 71 2.86 5.29 -13.11
C LEU A 71 2.35 5.04 -11.69
N PHE A 72 2.62 5.94 -10.73
CA PHE A 72 2.05 5.81 -9.39
C PHE A 72 0.51 5.94 -9.40
N ASP A 73 -0.06 6.85 -10.20
CA ASP A 73 -1.52 6.91 -10.42
C ASP A 73 -2.06 5.59 -10.96
N LEU A 74 -1.37 4.97 -11.93
CA LEU A 74 -1.77 3.70 -12.52
C LEU A 74 -1.75 2.57 -11.49
N VAL A 75 -0.68 2.45 -10.69
CA VAL A 75 -0.56 1.41 -9.66
C VAL A 75 -1.64 1.56 -8.60
N GLY A 76 -1.93 2.77 -8.13
CA GLY A 76 -3.01 2.96 -7.15
C GLY A 76 -4.40 2.60 -7.69
N ARG A 77 -4.66 2.79 -9.00
CA ARG A 77 -5.92 2.36 -9.63
C ARG A 77 -6.01 0.84 -9.76
N LEU A 78 -4.91 0.17 -10.08
CA LEU A 78 -4.83 -1.29 -10.09
C LEU A 78 -5.09 -1.84 -8.69
N ALA A 79 -4.39 -1.30 -7.69
CA ALA A 79 -4.53 -1.70 -6.30
C ALA A 79 -5.97 -1.54 -5.81
N LEU A 80 -6.60 -0.39 -6.10
CA LEU A 80 -7.99 -0.13 -5.72
C LEU A 80 -8.95 -1.13 -6.38
N ARG A 81 -8.77 -1.47 -7.66
CA ARG A 81 -9.58 -2.51 -8.32
C ARG A 81 -9.42 -3.86 -7.66
N GLY A 82 -8.19 -4.27 -7.35
CA GLY A 82 -7.92 -5.50 -6.61
C GLY A 82 -8.61 -5.51 -5.24
N LEU A 83 -8.60 -4.37 -4.52
CA LEU A 83 -9.28 -4.23 -3.23
C LEU A 83 -10.81 -4.33 -3.34
N TRP A 84 -11.40 -3.87 -4.44
CA TRP A 84 -12.83 -4.11 -4.74
C TRP A 84 -13.15 -5.58 -4.96
N LEU A 85 -12.22 -6.39 -5.49
CA LEU A 85 -12.39 -7.84 -5.61
C LEU A 85 -12.18 -8.53 -4.26
N VAL A 86 -11.17 -8.11 -3.49
CA VAL A 86 -10.95 -8.58 -2.11
C VAL A 86 -12.18 -8.34 -1.25
N TRP A 87 -12.83 -7.20 -1.40
CA TRP A 87 -14.07 -6.86 -0.71
C TRP A 87 -15.18 -7.89 -0.88
N GLN A 88 -15.33 -8.49 -2.07
CA GLN A 88 -16.33 -9.54 -2.31
C GLN A 88 -16.12 -10.79 -1.46
N LEU A 89 -14.89 -11.00 -0.98
CA LEU A 89 -14.47 -12.16 -0.19
C LEU A 89 -14.20 -11.81 1.27
N SER A 90 -14.23 -10.54 1.65
CA SER A 90 -13.81 -10.05 2.97
C SER A 90 -15.01 -9.79 3.88
N PRO A 91 -14.82 -9.76 5.21
CA PRO A 91 -15.87 -9.30 6.11
C PRO A 91 -16.18 -7.82 5.90
N ALA A 92 -17.34 -7.39 6.40
CA ALA A 92 -17.77 -5.99 6.36
C ALA A 92 -16.81 -5.03 7.08
N SER A 93 -16.03 -5.53 8.06
CA SER A 93 -15.12 -4.74 8.88
C SER A 93 -13.86 -4.27 8.15
N GLY A 94 -13.47 -4.90 7.04
CA GLY A 94 -12.26 -4.52 6.31
C GLY A 94 -11.59 -5.67 5.57
N PRO A 95 -10.45 -5.40 4.90
CA PRO A 95 -9.67 -6.43 4.24
C PRO A 95 -9.03 -7.39 5.25
N VAL A 96 -8.88 -8.65 4.85
CA VAL A 96 -8.24 -9.72 5.63
C VAL A 96 -7.27 -10.50 4.75
N VAL A 97 -6.38 -11.26 5.38
CA VAL A 97 -5.52 -12.21 4.65
C VAL A 97 -6.38 -13.39 4.18
N LEU A 98 -6.51 -13.55 2.87
CA LEU A 98 -7.29 -14.61 2.22
C LEU A 98 -6.49 -15.93 2.21
N THR A 99 -6.21 -16.47 3.41
CA THR A 99 -5.58 -17.79 3.59
C THR A 99 -6.54 -18.91 3.22
N ASN A 100 -6.02 -20.11 2.96
CA ASN A 100 -6.87 -21.29 2.74
C ASN A 100 -7.81 -21.53 3.94
N ASP A 101 -7.33 -21.32 5.17
CA ASP A 101 -8.15 -21.47 6.38
C ASP A 101 -9.33 -20.50 6.39
N TYR A 102 -9.09 -19.22 6.08
CA TYR A 102 -10.16 -18.23 5.97
C TYR A 102 -11.14 -18.57 4.83
N LEU A 103 -10.61 -18.91 3.65
CA LEU A 103 -11.43 -19.25 2.48
C LEU A 103 -12.32 -20.48 2.73
N ASN A 104 -11.86 -21.44 3.52
CA ASN A 104 -12.65 -22.62 3.93
C ASN A 104 -13.81 -22.26 4.88
N THR A 105 -13.81 -21.07 5.49
CA THR A 105 -14.95 -20.58 6.28
C THR A 105 -16.08 -20.00 5.43
N LEU A 106 -15.81 -19.69 4.15
CA LEU A 106 -16.81 -19.12 3.25
C LEU A 106 -17.84 -20.19 2.81
N PRO A 107 -19.10 -19.80 2.53
CA PRO A 107 -20.14 -20.75 2.13
C PRO A 107 -19.79 -21.53 0.84
N ALA A 108 -19.90 -22.86 0.88
CA ALA A 108 -19.56 -23.74 -0.25
C ALA A 108 -20.32 -23.43 -1.55
N LEU A 109 -21.54 -22.88 -1.45
CA LEU A 109 -22.38 -22.47 -2.58
C LEU A 109 -21.72 -21.39 -3.46
N VAL A 110 -20.72 -20.67 -2.93
CA VAL A 110 -20.03 -19.58 -3.63
C VAL A 110 -18.63 -20.00 -4.10
N SER A 111 -18.24 -21.27 -3.93
CA SER A 111 -16.86 -21.74 -4.14
C SER A 111 -16.28 -21.49 -5.55
N ASP A 112 -17.09 -21.62 -6.61
CA ASP A 112 -16.65 -21.30 -7.98
C ASP A 112 -16.44 -19.80 -8.19
N THR A 113 -17.36 -18.97 -7.69
CA THR A 113 -17.23 -17.50 -7.70
C THR A 113 -16.03 -17.05 -6.89
N THR A 114 -15.84 -17.62 -5.69
CA THR A 114 -14.67 -17.38 -4.84
C THR A 114 -13.39 -17.68 -5.60
N ARG A 115 -13.32 -18.84 -6.28
CA ARG A 115 -12.13 -19.21 -7.07
C ARG A 115 -11.89 -18.25 -8.23
N ALA A 116 -12.94 -17.81 -8.93
CA ALA A 116 -12.82 -16.84 -10.01
C ALA A 116 -12.29 -15.48 -9.49
N SER A 117 -12.87 -14.95 -8.40
CA SER A 117 -12.40 -13.71 -7.78
C SER A 117 -10.96 -13.82 -7.29
N LEU A 118 -10.56 -14.95 -6.69
CA LEU A 118 -9.18 -15.21 -6.28
C LEU A 118 -8.21 -15.20 -7.46
N ASN A 119 -8.53 -15.93 -8.54
CA ASN A 119 -7.70 -15.94 -9.75
C ASN A 119 -7.56 -14.54 -10.35
N GLN A 120 -8.62 -13.74 -10.31
CA GLN A 120 -8.56 -12.35 -10.78
C GLN A 120 -7.68 -11.48 -9.87
N ILE A 121 -7.79 -11.62 -8.56
CA ILE A 121 -6.91 -10.92 -7.60
C ILE A 121 -5.44 -11.28 -7.85
N ASP A 122 -5.14 -12.57 -7.98
CA ASP A 122 -3.77 -13.06 -8.20
C ASP A 122 -3.21 -12.54 -9.53
N ARG A 123 -3.99 -12.59 -10.62
CA ARG A 123 -3.60 -12.02 -11.92
C ARG A 123 -3.32 -10.51 -11.85
N LEU A 124 -4.13 -9.76 -11.10
CA LEU A 124 -3.91 -8.32 -10.92
C LEU A 124 -2.65 -8.03 -10.10
N ILE A 125 -2.38 -8.81 -9.08
CA ILE A 125 -1.15 -8.71 -8.28
C ILE A 125 0.07 -9.01 -9.15
N GLU A 126 0.06 -10.11 -9.90
CA GLU A 126 1.13 -10.49 -10.82
C GLU A 126 1.39 -9.38 -11.84
N ALA A 127 0.35 -8.87 -12.49
CA ALA A 127 0.49 -7.81 -13.46
C ALA A 127 0.97 -6.49 -12.81
N MET A 128 0.46 -6.11 -11.64
CA MET A 128 0.92 -4.93 -10.91
C MET A 128 2.42 -5.04 -10.58
N MET A 129 2.89 -6.20 -10.12
CA MET A 129 4.31 -6.41 -9.82
C MET A 129 5.17 -6.51 -11.07
N ALA A 130 4.65 -7.02 -12.19
CA ALA A 130 5.29 -6.93 -13.49
C ALA A 130 5.47 -5.46 -13.91
N ILE A 131 4.47 -4.60 -13.68
CA ILE A 131 4.56 -3.16 -13.96
C ILE A 131 5.62 -2.49 -13.07
N VAL A 132 5.61 -2.77 -11.77
CA VAL A 132 6.62 -2.24 -10.83
C VAL A 132 8.04 -2.64 -11.26
N SER A 133 8.28 -3.92 -11.53
CA SER A 133 9.60 -4.44 -11.91
C SER A 133 10.09 -3.92 -13.27
N ASN A 134 9.18 -3.72 -14.23
CA ASN A 134 9.52 -3.25 -15.57
C ASN A 134 9.66 -1.72 -15.69
N ASN A 135 9.28 -0.97 -14.66
CA ASN A 135 9.28 0.50 -14.67
C ASN A 135 9.91 1.08 -13.40
N ARG A 136 11.23 1.25 -13.43
CA ARG A 136 12.03 1.73 -12.28
C ARG A 136 11.60 3.07 -11.67
N ALA A 137 10.84 3.90 -12.39
CA ALA A 137 10.25 5.12 -11.81
C ALA A 137 9.35 4.82 -10.59
N LEU A 138 8.75 3.63 -10.52
CA LEU A 138 7.97 3.16 -9.37
C LEU A 138 8.80 2.80 -8.12
N LEU A 139 10.13 2.90 -8.22
CA LEU A 139 11.04 2.75 -7.08
C LEU A 139 11.46 4.10 -6.49
N SER A 140 11.06 5.22 -7.10
CA SER A 140 11.55 6.56 -6.71
C SER A 140 10.39 7.54 -6.63
N PRO A 141 9.56 7.50 -5.57
CA PRO A 141 8.53 8.50 -5.35
C PRO A 141 9.15 9.90 -5.27
N ILE A 142 8.49 10.89 -5.87
CA ILE A 142 8.88 12.31 -5.84
C ILE A 142 7.96 13.14 -4.95
N GLY A 143 6.71 12.71 -4.78
CA GLY A 143 5.78 13.30 -3.83
C GLY A 143 5.55 12.34 -2.68
N ASP A 144 5.65 12.83 -1.45
CA ASP A 144 5.38 12.04 -0.25
C ASP A 144 3.93 11.48 -0.24
N TRP A 145 2.99 12.20 -0.87
CA TRP A 145 1.61 11.77 -1.10
C TRP A 145 1.47 10.53 -1.99
N GLN A 146 2.51 10.11 -2.75
CA GLN A 146 2.49 8.85 -3.50
C GLN A 146 2.47 7.63 -2.58
N ALA A 147 2.81 7.81 -1.29
CA ALA A 147 2.58 6.81 -0.25
C ALA A 147 1.11 6.36 -0.16
N ILE A 148 0.15 7.16 -0.63
CA ILE A 148 -1.27 6.77 -0.71
C ILE A 148 -1.46 5.63 -1.71
N ASP A 149 -0.92 5.79 -2.92
CA ASP A 149 -1.01 4.76 -3.97
C ASP A 149 -0.19 3.52 -3.58
N ILE A 150 0.97 3.70 -2.91
CA ILE A 150 1.78 2.60 -2.33
C ILE A 150 1.02 1.87 -1.22
N GLY A 151 0.39 2.60 -0.30
CA GLY A 151 -0.37 2.04 0.82
C GLY A 151 -1.55 1.19 0.34
N LEU A 152 -2.25 1.61 -0.72
CA LEU A 152 -3.28 0.79 -1.36
C LEU A 152 -2.68 -0.50 -1.95
N ALA A 153 -1.55 -0.40 -2.64
CA ALA A 153 -0.90 -1.55 -3.24
C ALA A 153 -0.41 -2.56 -2.18
N PHE A 154 0.21 -2.08 -1.10
CA PHE A 154 0.61 -2.92 0.03
C PHE A 154 -0.59 -3.58 0.70
N THR A 155 -1.70 -2.85 0.86
CA THR A 155 -2.95 -3.43 1.37
C THR A 155 -3.43 -4.58 0.49
N LEU A 156 -3.43 -4.43 -0.83
CA LEU A 156 -3.81 -5.49 -1.77
C LEU A 156 -2.87 -6.70 -1.67
N LEU A 157 -1.56 -6.45 -1.72
CA LEU A 157 -0.54 -7.51 -1.62
C LEU A 157 -0.68 -8.27 -0.30
N ALA A 158 -0.96 -7.59 0.80
CA ALA A 158 -1.13 -8.18 2.12
C ALA A 158 -2.32 -9.14 2.21
N CYS A 159 -3.37 -8.93 1.40
CA CYS A 159 -4.52 -9.81 1.35
C CYS A 159 -4.18 -11.21 0.78
N ARG A 160 -3.03 -11.38 0.11
CA ARG A 160 -2.62 -12.66 -0.50
C ARG A 160 -1.28 -13.13 0.08
N PRO A 161 -1.25 -14.26 0.82
CA PRO A 161 -0.01 -14.77 1.42
C PRO A 161 1.16 -14.92 0.44
N GLY A 162 0.89 -15.38 -0.79
CA GLY A 162 1.92 -15.54 -1.83
C GLY A 162 2.56 -14.23 -2.30
N ALA A 163 1.93 -13.08 -2.03
CA ALA A 163 2.38 -11.77 -2.47
C ALA A 163 3.13 -11.00 -1.37
N HIS A 164 3.22 -11.53 -0.15
CA HIS A 164 3.84 -10.79 0.96
C HIS A 164 5.33 -10.48 0.72
N GLY A 165 6.08 -11.38 0.06
CA GLY A 165 7.48 -11.11 -0.32
C GLY A 165 7.66 -9.94 -1.28
N ALA A 166 6.62 -9.60 -2.05
CA ALA A 166 6.64 -8.42 -2.92
C ALA A 166 6.54 -7.11 -2.12
N ILE A 167 5.88 -7.13 -0.95
CA ILE A 167 5.87 -6.00 -0.02
C ILE A 167 7.28 -5.76 0.50
N ASP A 168 7.94 -6.81 0.98
CA ASP A 168 9.30 -6.75 1.54
C ASP A 168 10.27 -6.14 0.51
N GLN A 169 10.29 -6.71 -0.70
CA GLN A 169 11.17 -6.26 -1.78
C GLN A 169 10.89 -4.81 -2.20
N TRP A 170 9.62 -4.46 -2.40
CA TRP A 170 9.30 -3.13 -2.91
C TRP A 170 9.49 -2.05 -1.83
N ALA A 171 9.16 -2.35 -0.56
CA ALA A 171 9.42 -1.44 0.56
C ALA A 171 10.92 -1.15 0.73
N GLU A 172 11.76 -2.18 0.63
CA GLU A 172 13.22 -2.05 0.69
C GLU A 172 13.74 -1.15 -0.45
N GLU A 173 13.31 -1.40 -1.69
CA GLU A 173 13.71 -0.60 -2.84
C GLU A 173 13.23 0.85 -2.75
N LEU A 174 11.98 1.08 -2.33
CA LEU A 174 11.41 2.42 -2.13
C LEU A 174 12.20 3.20 -1.07
N ALA A 175 12.50 2.57 0.07
CA ALA A 175 13.25 3.19 1.14
C ALA A 175 14.66 3.55 0.65
N LYS A 176 15.41 2.58 0.11
CA LYS A 176 16.80 2.80 -0.33
C LYS A 176 16.91 3.89 -1.38
N HIS A 177 16.05 3.88 -2.39
CA HIS A 177 16.06 4.90 -3.45
C HIS A 177 15.70 6.29 -2.91
N SER A 178 14.70 6.38 -2.03
CA SER A 178 14.28 7.66 -1.44
C SER A 178 15.36 8.25 -0.52
N MET A 179 15.92 7.42 0.36
CA MET A 179 17.03 7.79 1.25
C MET A 179 18.28 8.19 0.47
N PHE A 180 18.62 7.44 -0.58
CA PHE A 180 19.74 7.78 -1.45
C PHE A 180 19.51 9.11 -2.18
N ALA A 181 18.32 9.31 -2.77
CA ALA A 181 17.97 10.55 -3.45
C ALA A 181 18.06 11.75 -2.49
N PHE A 182 17.62 11.59 -1.24
CA PHE A 182 17.72 12.63 -0.22
C PHE A 182 19.17 12.99 0.11
N LYS A 183 20.00 11.97 0.36
CA LYS A 183 21.43 12.14 0.68
C LYS A 183 22.22 12.73 -0.49
N ALA A 184 21.85 12.39 -1.73
CA ALA A 184 22.50 12.84 -2.94
C ALA A 184 22.00 14.21 -3.47
N HIS A 185 21.05 14.86 -2.78
CA HIS A 185 20.35 16.06 -3.28
C HIS A 185 19.73 15.83 -4.68
N GLY A 186 19.18 14.63 -4.88
CA GLY A 186 18.42 14.23 -6.06
C GLY A 186 16.93 14.57 -5.93
N ARG A 187 16.08 13.83 -6.65
CA ARG A 187 14.62 13.96 -6.58
C ARG A 187 14.08 13.05 -5.48
N TYR A 188 14.11 13.54 -4.25
CA TYR A 188 13.56 12.84 -3.09
C TYR A 188 12.07 13.18 -2.88
N PRO A 189 11.33 12.38 -2.10
CA PRO A 189 9.94 12.69 -1.78
C PRO A 189 9.82 14.02 -1.03
N ILE A 190 8.93 14.89 -1.48
CA ILE A 190 8.59 16.17 -0.82
C ILE A 190 7.10 16.30 -0.51
N THR A 191 6.76 17.21 0.39
CA THR A 191 5.37 17.47 0.82
C THR A 191 4.53 18.18 -0.25
N SER A 192 5.15 18.94 -1.15
CA SER A 192 4.42 19.72 -2.17
C SER A 192 3.64 18.84 -3.15
N ARG A 193 2.43 19.29 -3.48
CA ARG A 193 1.55 18.70 -4.50
C ARG A 193 1.50 19.53 -5.77
N SER A 194 2.13 20.71 -5.77
CA SER A 194 2.19 21.59 -6.94
C SER A 194 3.06 20.93 -8.00
N TYR A 195 2.52 20.81 -9.20
CA TYR A 195 3.28 20.27 -10.33
C TYR A 195 4.55 21.09 -10.60
N TRP A 196 4.47 22.42 -10.48
CA TRP A 196 5.60 23.32 -10.73
C TRP A 196 6.71 23.12 -9.71
N ASP A 197 6.36 22.99 -8.44
CA ASP A 197 7.32 22.72 -7.38
C ASP A 197 8.05 21.39 -7.63
N LEU A 198 7.33 20.37 -8.12
CA LEU A 198 7.91 19.06 -8.46
C LEU A 198 8.79 19.09 -9.73
N VAL A 199 8.49 19.98 -10.68
CA VAL A 199 9.34 20.19 -11.86
C VAL A 199 10.69 20.77 -11.43
N ASP A 200 10.64 21.79 -10.59
CA ASP A 200 11.83 22.50 -10.12
C ASP A 200 12.56 21.75 -9.01
N HIS A 201 11.96 20.72 -8.41
CA HIS A 201 12.55 19.97 -7.32
C HIS A 201 13.79 19.13 -7.74
N PRO A 202 14.91 19.23 -6.98
CA PRO A 202 15.19 20.21 -5.94
C PRO A 202 15.60 21.57 -6.54
N SER A 203 14.95 22.65 -6.12
CA SER A 203 15.24 24.00 -6.66
C SER A 203 16.57 24.53 -6.14
N GLU A 204 16.98 24.10 -4.95
CA GLU A 204 18.23 24.46 -4.30
C GLU A 204 18.88 23.23 -3.65
N ARG A 205 20.21 23.23 -3.58
CA ARG A 205 21.00 22.21 -2.86
C ARG A 205 21.42 22.71 -1.48
N SER A 206 20.47 23.28 -0.75
CA SER A 206 20.64 23.81 0.60
C SER A 206 19.94 22.91 1.63
N ASP A 207 20.41 22.95 2.87
CA ASP A 207 19.79 22.21 3.98
C ASP A 207 18.45 22.84 4.36
N GLU A 208 18.32 24.16 4.20
CA GLU A 208 17.08 24.91 4.43
C GLU A 208 15.96 24.45 3.49
N TYR A 209 16.24 24.37 2.18
CA TYR A 209 15.26 23.90 1.20
C TYR A 209 14.82 22.47 1.49
N ARG A 210 15.78 21.60 1.82
CA ARG A 210 15.51 20.19 2.13
C ARG A 210 14.64 20.06 3.39
N THR A 211 15.00 20.79 4.45
CA THR A 211 14.23 20.85 5.70
C THR A 211 12.78 21.28 5.45
N ALA A 212 12.59 22.37 4.71
CA ALA A 212 11.26 22.88 4.38
C ALA A 212 10.47 21.90 3.49
N SER A 213 11.13 21.27 2.52
CA SER A 213 10.48 20.35 1.58
C SER A 213 10.11 19.00 2.20
N THR A 214 10.74 18.63 3.32
CA THR A 214 10.51 17.36 4.05
C THR A 214 10.05 17.59 5.49
N GLU A 215 9.31 18.68 5.76
CA GLU A 215 8.79 19.01 7.10
C GLU A 215 7.82 17.95 7.66
N GLY A 216 7.21 17.14 6.80
CA GLY A 216 6.35 16.03 7.19
C GLY A 216 6.45 14.88 6.20
N SER A 217 6.16 13.67 6.67
CA SER A 217 6.15 12.48 5.82
C SER A 217 5.07 11.49 6.25
N ILE A 218 4.36 10.95 5.26
CA ILE A 218 3.53 9.76 5.35
C ILE A 218 4.22 8.54 4.74
N LEU A 219 5.23 8.74 3.87
CA LEU A 219 5.95 7.65 3.19
C LEU A 219 6.85 6.86 4.14
N TYR A 220 7.78 7.51 4.83
CA TYR A 220 8.72 6.81 5.72
C TYR A 220 8.02 6.07 6.88
N PRO A 221 7.04 6.67 7.59
CA PRO A 221 6.30 5.91 8.61
C PRO A 221 5.47 4.77 8.02
N LEU A 222 4.95 4.90 6.79
CA LEU A 222 4.30 3.78 6.10
C LEU A 222 5.30 2.64 5.86
N LEU A 223 6.48 2.93 5.30
CA LEU A 223 7.50 1.91 5.04
C LEU A 223 7.98 1.24 6.33
N ALA A 224 8.20 2.00 7.39
CA ALA A 224 8.55 1.48 8.71
C ALA A 224 7.44 0.59 9.29
N LEU A 225 6.17 1.02 9.22
CA LEU A 225 5.02 0.24 9.67
C LEU A 225 4.96 -1.13 8.99
N TRP A 226 5.10 -1.16 7.66
CA TRP A 226 5.04 -2.40 6.90
C TRP A 226 6.28 -3.27 7.13
N ALA A 227 7.47 -2.69 7.28
CA ALA A 227 8.68 -3.42 7.67
C ALA A 227 8.51 -4.10 9.03
N ALA A 228 8.00 -3.39 10.04
CA ALA A 228 7.71 -3.93 11.36
C ALA A 228 6.65 -5.04 11.30
N ALA A 229 5.54 -4.83 10.59
CA ALA A 229 4.47 -5.83 10.44
C ALA A 229 4.96 -7.13 9.79
N ARG A 230 5.90 -7.02 8.84
CA ARG A 230 6.52 -8.14 8.15
C ARG A 230 7.65 -8.79 8.94
N GLY A 231 8.19 -8.11 9.97
CA GLY A 231 9.36 -8.56 10.73
C GLY A 231 10.69 -8.30 10.01
N GLU A 232 10.72 -7.37 9.05
CA GLU A 232 11.92 -6.96 8.33
C GLU A 232 12.70 -5.91 9.13
N GLN A 233 13.23 -6.33 10.29
CA GLN A 233 13.91 -5.45 11.25
C GLN A 233 15.07 -4.64 10.62
N ALA A 234 15.84 -5.24 9.71
CA ALA A 234 16.95 -4.55 9.06
C ALA A 234 16.49 -3.31 8.27
N LEU A 235 15.36 -3.40 7.58
CA LEU A 235 14.77 -2.27 6.87
C LEU A 235 14.20 -1.23 7.86
N PHE A 236 13.54 -1.71 8.92
CA PHE A 236 13.03 -0.84 9.98
C PHE A 236 14.14 0.01 10.60
N ASP A 237 15.24 -0.63 11.00
CA ASP A 237 16.40 0.00 11.63
C ASP A 237 17.10 0.98 10.67
N GLU A 238 17.17 0.67 9.38
CA GLU A 238 17.71 1.58 8.37
C GLU A 238 16.87 2.87 8.27
N ILE A 239 15.53 2.74 8.31
CA ILE A 239 14.61 3.89 8.31
C ILE A 239 14.71 4.66 9.64
N ALA A 240 14.80 3.97 10.78
CA ALA A 240 14.96 4.60 12.09
C ALA A 240 16.22 5.47 12.13
N LYS A 241 17.35 4.91 11.72
CA LYS A 241 18.62 5.63 11.63
C LYS A 241 18.54 6.80 10.67
N PHE A 242 17.91 6.63 9.51
CA PHE A 242 17.72 7.74 8.57
C PHE A 242 16.80 8.83 9.13
N SER A 243 15.79 8.45 9.91
CA SER A 243 14.91 9.38 10.61
C SER A 243 15.71 10.27 11.58
N GLU A 244 16.59 9.65 12.39
CA GLU A 244 17.45 10.37 13.34
C GLU A 244 18.52 11.23 12.66
N ASP A 245 19.22 10.68 11.67
CA ASP A 245 20.38 11.33 11.05
C ASP A 245 19.98 12.41 10.01
N GLY A 246 18.88 12.17 9.28
CA GLY A 246 18.53 12.93 8.08
C GLY A 246 17.20 13.66 8.14
N LEU A 247 16.29 13.25 9.03
CA LEU A 247 14.91 13.75 9.09
C LEU A 247 14.46 14.11 10.52
N ALA A 248 15.38 14.48 11.41
CA ALA A 248 15.03 14.85 12.79
C ALA A 248 14.03 16.03 12.89
N HIS A 249 13.94 16.86 11.84
CA HIS A 249 12.96 17.95 11.70
C HIS A 249 11.60 17.50 11.14
N CYS A 250 11.53 16.31 10.56
CA CYS A 250 10.37 15.80 9.85
C CYS A 250 9.33 15.25 10.83
N THR A 251 8.07 15.65 10.65
CA THR A 251 6.95 15.05 11.37
C THR A 251 6.47 13.81 10.65
N PHE A 252 6.77 12.63 11.21
CA PHE A 252 6.19 11.38 10.75
C PHE A 252 4.72 11.31 11.17
N GLN A 253 3.83 11.20 10.19
CA GLN A 253 2.41 11.31 10.40
C GLN A 253 1.58 10.42 9.48
N THR A 254 0.31 10.25 9.83
CA THR A 254 -0.73 9.68 8.96
C THR A 254 -2.07 10.35 9.25
N TRP A 255 -3.11 9.95 8.54
CA TRP A 255 -4.46 10.50 8.66
C TRP A 255 -5.41 9.51 9.32
N LEU A 256 -6.25 10.00 10.24
CA LEU A 256 -7.35 9.26 10.85
C LEU A 256 -8.65 10.01 10.60
N PRO A 257 -9.77 9.30 10.36
CA PRO A 257 -11.09 9.91 10.44
C PRO A 257 -11.35 10.52 11.82
N ASP A 258 -12.14 11.57 11.85
CA ASP A 258 -12.67 12.25 13.04
C ASP A 258 -14.20 12.38 12.96
N GLU A 259 -14.79 13.20 13.83
CA GLU A 259 -16.23 13.43 13.87
C GLU A 259 -16.81 14.09 12.61
N ASP A 260 -16.04 14.93 11.92
CA ASP A 260 -16.46 15.64 10.71
C ASP A 260 -16.27 14.82 9.43
N SER A 261 -15.55 13.69 9.53
CA SER A 261 -15.16 12.91 8.37
C SER A 261 -16.33 12.26 7.63
N GLU A 262 -17.41 11.85 8.31
CA GLU A 262 -18.57 11.24 7.63
C GLU A 262 -19.30 12.22 6.69
N ASP A 263 -19.30 13.52 7.01
CA ASP A 263 -19.95 14.55 6.21
C ASP A 263 -19.08 15.05 5.07
N ASN A 264 -17.75 15.00 5.24
CA ASN A 264 -16.80 15.60 4.32
C ASN A 264 -16.04 14.59 3.44
N LEU A 265 -15.80 13.37 3.90
CA LEU A 265 -14.93 12.38 3.22
C LEU A 265 -15.33 12.11 1.76
N TYR A 266 -16.62 11.93 1.48
CA TYR A 266 -17.04 11.48 0.15
C TYR A 266 -16.99 12.58 -0.90
N LEU A 267 -17.24 13.83 -0.50
CA LEU A 267 -17.31 14.98 -1.41
C LEU A 267 -16.15 15.97 -1.26
N ASN A 268 -15.30 15.79 -0.26
CA ASN A 268 -14.18 16.68 0.09
C ASN A 268 -14.60 18.15 0.17
N ARG A 269 -15.69 18.43 0.91
CA ARG A 269 -16.31 19.76 1.00
C ARG A 269 -15.55 20.71 1.92
N ASP A 270 -14.97 20.17 2.98
CA ASP A 270 -14.21 20.92 3.98
C ASP A 270 -13.05 20.06 4.51
N SER A 271 -12.11 20.69 5.23
CA SER A 271 -11.06 19.99 5.94
C SER A 271 -11.65 19.09 7.01
N HIS A 272 -11.18 17.84 7.09
CA HIS A 272 -11.65 16.87 8.06
C HIS A 272 -10.58 15.81 8.37
N GLY A 273 -10.83 15.08 9.46
CA GLY A 273 -9.92 14.09 10.01
C GLY A 273 -8.80 14.72 10.83
N ALA A 274 -8.09 13.86 11.55
CA ALA A 274 -6.98 14.23 12.39
C ALA A 274 -5.66 13.72 11.81
N ALA A 275 -4.61 14.56 11.91
CA ALA A 275 -3.24 14.11 11.69
C ALA A 275 -2.77 13.34 12.94
N LEU A 276 -2.51 12.05 12.79
CA LEU A 276 -1.79 11.28 13.78
C LEU A 276 -0.30 11.53 13.57
N ALA A 277 0.28 12.42 14.36
CA ALA A 277 1.67 12.86 14.25
C ALA A 277 2.58 12.19 15.29
N GLY A 278 3.89 12.23 15.04
CA GLY A 278 4.90 11.70 15.96
C GLY A 278 4.93 10.18 15.99
N ILE A 279 4.65 9.53 14.85
CA ILE A 279 4.75 8.07 14.73
C ILE A 279 6.21 7.68 15.06
N PRO A 280 6.45 6.90 16.12
CA PRO A 280 7.80 6.59 16.56
C PRO A 280 8.41 5.55 15.61
N VAL A 281 9.69 5.70 15.31
CA VAL A 281 10.48 4.77 14.50
C VAL A 281 11.87 4.68 15.12
N THR A 282 12.02 3.82 16.13
CA THR A 282 13.25 3.71 16.95
C THR A 282 14.02 2.43 16.66
N GLU A 283 15.33 2.52 16.42
CA GLU A 283 16.19 1.36 16.09
C GLU A 283 16.04 0.21 17.12
N GLY A 284 15.93 -1.02 16.62
CA GLY A 284 15.78 -2.23 17.42
C GLY A 284 14.39 -2.45 18.02
N THR A 285 13.39 -1.66 17.62
CA THR A 285 12.01 -1.78 18.12
C THR A 285 11.00 -2.10 16.99
N HIS A 286 9.73 -2.20 17.36
CA HIS A 286 8.57 -2.25 16.46
C HIS A 286 7.53 -1.17 16.84
N ASP A 287 7.99 -0.08 17.45
CA ASP A 287 7.16 0.95 18.07
C ASP A 287 6.15 1.58 17.10
N ALA A 288 6.51 1.76 15.82
CA ALA A 288 5.61 2.23 14.78
C ALA A 288 4.35 1.35 14.65
N LEU A 289 4.52 0.03 14.65
CA LEU A 289 3.42 -0.92 14.51
C LEU A 289 2.52 -0.89 15.74
N ASP A 290 3.11 -0.98 16.92
CA ASP A 290 2.38 -0.98 18.19
C ASP A 290 1.59 0.32 18.38
N PHE A 291 2.22 1.46 18.10
CA PHE A 291 1.61 2.78 18.16
C PHE A 291 0.41 2.88 17.21
N ILE A 292 0.61 2.50 15.94
CA ILE A 292 -0.43 2.57 14.92
C ILE A 292 -1.61 1.65 15.25
N LEU A 293 -1.37 0.42 15.69
CA LEU A 293 -2.45 -0.51 16.06
C LEU A 293 -3.22 -0.04 17.30
N ALA A 294 -2.53 0.57 18.29
CA ALA A 294 -3.17 1.14 19.46
C ALA A 294 -4.08 2.32 19.10
N GLU A 295 -3.62 3.23 18.24
CA GLU A 295 -4.39 4.37 17.77
C GLU A 295 -5.56 3.95 16.88
N ALA A 296 -5.34 3.00 15.97
CA ALA A 296 -6.38 2.43 15.12
C ALA A 296 -7.51 1.73 15.91
N LYS A 297 -7.18 1.19 17.08
CA LYS A 297 -8.16 0.58 17.99
C LYS A 297 -8.92 1.63 18.81
N THR A 298 -8.26 2.73 19.16
CA THR A 298 -8.81 3.78 20.02
C THR A 298 -9.74 4.71 19.25
N ASN A 299 -9.37 5.08 18.02
CA ASN A 299 -10.18 5.93 17.17
C ASN A 299 -11.35 5.15 16.54
N LYS A 300 -12.57 5.45 17.02
CA LYS A 300 -13.81 4.79 16.57
C LYS A 300 -14.46 5.44 15.34
N HIS A 301 -13.95 6.57 14.86
CA HIS A 301 -14.60 7.34 13.79
C HIS A 301 -14.59 6.59 12.46
N TYR A 302 -13.55 5.80 12.19
CA TYR A 302 -13.52 4.92 11.02
C TYR A 302 -14.69 3.92 11.02
N ASP A 303 -14.89 3.19 12.13
CA ASP A 303 -15.98 2.23 12.28
C ASP A 303 -17.37 2.93 12.27
N GLN A 304 -17.40 4.25 12.43
CA GLN A 304 -18.63 5.05 12.38
C GLN A 304 -19.01 5.53 10.98
N LEU A 305 -18.06 5.54 10.03
CA LEU A 305 -18.33 5.91 8.64
C LEU A 305 -19.44 5.01 8.08
N THR A 306 -20.41 5.61 7.39
CA THR A 306 -21.55 4.87 6.85
C THR A 306 -21.08 3.80 5.86
N ALA A 307 -20.02 4.08 5.09
CA ALA A 307 -19.40 3.11 4.19
C ALA A 307 -18.89 1.86 4.94
N VAL A 308 -18.28 2.03 6.11
CA VAL A 308 -17.77 0.90 6.92
C VAL A 308 -18.92 0.18 7.61
N LYS A 309 -19.87 0.91 8.22
CA LYS A 309 -21.05 0.32 8.88
C LYS A 309 -21.90 -0.56 7.96
N LEU A 310 -22.06 -0.13 6.71
CA LEU A 310 -22.81 -0.87 5.69
C LEU A 310 -21.95 -1.90 4.96
N GLY A 311 -20.69 -2.07 5.36
CA GLY A 311 -19.78 -3.07 4.81
C GLY A 311 -19.15 -2.71 3.47
N HIS A 312 -19.30 -1.49 2.96
CA HIS A 312 -18.72 -0.99 1.71
C HIS A 312 -17.40 -0.23 1.94
N TRP A 313 -16.48 -0.79 2.73
CA TRP A 313 -15.19 -0.16 3.06
C TRP A 313 -14.34 0.28 1.85
N PRO A 314 -14.38 -0.33 0.64
CA PRO A 314 -13.61 0.17 -0.51
C PRO A 314 -13.99 1.59 -0.95
N ILE A 315 -15.18 2.07 -0.59
CA ILE A 315 -15.61 3.45 -0.84
C ILE A 315 -14.74 4.44 -0.06
N VAL A 316 -14.34 4.09 1.17
CA VAL A 316 -13.42 4.90 1.97
C VAL A 316 -12.07 5.00 1.26
N LEU A 317 -11.52 3.87 0.79
CA LEU A 317 -10.25 3.86 0.05
C LEU A 317 -10.33 4.61 -1.28
N THR A 318 -11.48 4.53 -1.95
CA THR A 318 -11.77 5.30 -3.16
C THR A 318 -11.76 6.80 -2.86
N ALA A 319 -12.33 7.23 -1.74
CA ALA A 319 -12.31 8.62 -1.29
C ALA A 319 -10.90 9.08 -0.90
N CYS A 320 -10.17 8.29 -0.11
CA CYS A 320 -8.79 8.58 0.27
C CYS A 320 -7.91 8.78 -0.97
N ARG A 321 -8.03 7.90 -1.97
CA ARG A 321 -7.28 8.04 -3.21
C ARG A 321 -7.68 9.27 -4.01
N ALA A 322 -8.99 9.52 -4.18
CA ALA A 322 -9.52 10.63 -4.96
C ALA A 322 -9.11 11.99 -4.37
N HIS A 323 -9.16 12.10 -3.06
CA HIS A 323 -8.94 13.35 -2.32
C HIS A 323 -7.52 13.46 -1.74
N ARG A 324 -6.66 12.49 -2.05
CA ARG A 324 -5.27 12.41 -1.60
C ARG A 324 -5.14 12.47 -0.06
N LEU A 325 -5.94 11.67 0.63
CA LEU A 325 -5.79 11.35 2.05
C LEU A 325 -5.01 10.03 2.20
N PRO A 326 -4.12 9.90 3.20
CA PRO A 326 -3.52 8.61 3.58
C PRO A 326 -4.56 7.50 3.75
N VAL A 327 -4.14 6.27 3.48
CA VAL A 327 -4.96 5.09 3.81
C VAL A 327 -5.11 5.03 5.33
N PRO A 328 -6.34 4.99 5.88
CA PRO A 328 -6.54 4.99 7.32
C PRO A 328 -5.96 3.73 7.95
N PRO A 329 -5.15 3.83 9.02
CA PRO A 329 -4.59 2.65 9.66
C PRO A 329 -5.60 1.63 10.18
N GLN A 330 -6.84 2.05 10.45
CA GLN A 330 -7.94 1.14 10.82
C GLN A 330 -8.22 0.08 9.75
N VAL A 331 -7.93 0.37 8.47
CA VAL A 331 -8.02 -0.58 7.37
C VAL A 331 -7.09 -1.78 7.59
N TRP A 332 -5.95 -1.57 8.27
CA TRP A 332 -4.94 -2.59 8.46
C TRP A 332 -4.98 -3.28 9.82
N ARG A 333 -5.89 -2.87 10.73
CA ARG A 333 -5.98 -3.38 12.11
C ARG A 333 -6.05 -4.90 12.19
N ASP A 334 -6.86 -5.52 11.33
CA ASP A 334 -7.06 -6.97 11.27
C ASP A 334 -6.16 -7.63 10.21
N LEU A 335 -5.35 -6.85 9.49
CA LEU A 335 -4.49 -7.32 8.41
C LEU A 335 -3.04 -7.48 8.90
N LEU A 336 -2.45 -6.44 9.49
CA LEU A 336 -1.03 -6.43 9.90
C LEU A 336 -0.65 -7.56 10.87
N PRO A 337 -1.47 -7.94 11.87
CA PRO A 337 -1.13 -9.05 12.76
C PRO A 337 -0.98 -10.40 12.05
N HIS A 338 -1.51 -10.53 10.84
CA HIS A 338 -1.54 -11.78 10.07
C HIS A 338 -0.60 -11.77 8.85
N VAL A 339 0.18 -10.70 8.65
CA VAL A 339 1.19 -10.66 7.60
C VAL A 339 2.60 -10.93 8.12
N THR A 340 2.81 -11.28 9.39
CA THR A 340 4.17 -11.52 9.89
C THR A 340 4.83 -12.68 9.15
N ARG A 341 6.11 -12.50 8.78
CA ARG A 341 6.89 -13.56 8.15
C ARG A 341 6.99 -14.77 9.09
N PRO A 342 6.74 -16.00 8.61
CA PRO A 342 7.00 -17.19 9.43
C PRO A 342 8.49 -17.23 9.79
N ALA A 343 8.80 -17.58 11.05
CA ALA A 343 10.17 -17.71 11.50
C ALA A 343 10.96 -18.62 10.54
N ARG A 344 12.13 -18.18 10.07
CA ARG A 344 13.04 -19.05 9.31
C ARG A 344 13.34 -20.26 10.18
N GLU A 345 13.01 -21.46 9.69
CA GLU A 345 13.49 -22.69 10.32
C GLU A 345 15.02 -22.62 10.37
N PRO A 346 15.66 -23.02 11.49
CA PRO A 346 17.11 -23.07 11.57
C PRO A 346 17.63 -23.94 10.43
N VAL A 347 18.52 -23.40 9.61
CA VAL A 347 19.27 -24.21 8.64
C VAL A 347 19.97 -25.30 9.45
N PRO A 348 19.74 -26.60 9.15
CA PRO A 348 20.44 -27.68 9.83
C PRO A 348 21.94 -27.43 9.71
N PRO A 349 22.72 -27.61 10.79
CA PRO A 349 24.17 -27.50 10.68
C PRO A 349 24.67 -28.41 9.55
N PRO A 350 25.68 -27.98 8.77
CA PRO A 350 26.26 -28.81 7.73
C PRO A 350 26.66 -30.17 8.34
N ASP A 351 26.30 -31.24 7.65
CA ASP A 351 26.63 -32.60 8.01
C ASP A 351 28.16 -32.74 7.98
N ASP A 352 28.81 -32.73 9.15
CA ASP A 352 30.25 -32.98 9.36
C ASP A 352 30.63 -34.45 9.05
N GLY A 353 29.95 -35.08 8.10
CA GLY A 353 30.22 -36.40 7.55
C GLY A 353 31.15 -36.34 6.34
N ALA A 354 32.22 -35.54 6.38
CA ALA A 354 33.31 -35.69 5.44
C ALA A 354 34.26 -36.80 5.95
N PRO A 355 34.44 -37.92 5.23
CA PRO A 355 35.36 -38.97 5.65
C PRO A 355 36.80 -38.43 5.67
N GLU A 356 37.49 -38.65 6.79
CA GLU A 356 38.91 -38.33 6.96
C GLU A 356 39.74 -38.94 5.81
N PRO A 357 40.67 -38.18 5.22
CA PRO A 357 41.59 -38.73 4.23
C PRO A 357 42.53 -39.75 4.90
N PRO A 358 42.85 -40.87 4.23
CA PRO A 358 43.65 -41.93 4.83
C PRO A 358 45.08 -41.48 5.10
N ASP A 359 45.51 -41.83 6.31
CA ASP A 359 46.83 -41.63 6.91
C ASP A 359 47.95 -42.14 5.99
N ALA A 360 48.75 -41.22 5.43
CA ALA A 360 49.92 -41.55 4.64
C ALA A 360 51.10 -41.79 5.59
N GLY A 361 51.34 -43.06 5.92
CA GLY A 361 52.54 -43.52 6.62
C GLY A 361 53.83 -43.21 5.84
N PRO A 362 54.99 -43.13 6.53
CA PRO A 362 56.25 -42.69 5.94
C PRO A 362 57.00 -43.82 5.24
N GLU A 363 58.05 -43.44 4.49
CA GLU A 363 59.02 -44.25 3.72
C GLU A 363 58.61 -44.48 2.24
N ASP A 364 59.45 -44.24 1.23
CA ASP A 364 60.89 -44.46 1.22
C ASP A 364 61.62 -43.61 0.16
N ALA A 365 62.88 -43.30 0.44
CA ALA A 365 63.81 -42.64 -0.46
C ALA A 365 64.30 -43.59 -1.56
N ARG A 366 64.29 -43.14 -2.83
CA ARG A 366 65.34 -43.37 -3.84
C ARG A 366 65.12 -42.56 -5.11
#